data_AF-A0A2W6NEB1-F1
#
_entry.id   AF-A0A2W6NEB1-F1
#
_cell.length_a   1.000
_cell.length_b   1.000
_cell.length_c   1.000
_cell.angle_alpha   90.00
_cell.angle_beta   90.00
_cell.angle_gamma   90.00
#
_symmetry.space_group_name_H-M   'P 1'
#
loop_
_entity.id
_entity.type
_entity.pdbx_description
1 polymer ?
#
loop_
_entity_poly.entity_id
_entity_poly.type
_entity_poly.pdbx_seq_one_letter_code
_entity_poly.pdbx_strand_id
1 'polypeptide(L)'
;MKGVIFKKKELDFWKKFYTRHQEDALNFTKYDSDKEAWLKEMHKTITSYKQSSSNGIIWSKEEKELFKTLSLKEQRKMIVKKSELKSVLFPYVNVDYKAYEYSTRSQTSGIKEFKKAKDLLDKNPTHIANLDFKLSEDILHFLKIAYKSGNLEAGYYYAKLLFERATQTNHKDSLKELFLSVSIVKELKQYNIPEVAYLYYAMYKWSIGAKLIHQDIGSSQLSLIREEAKDCYSYALECVVWEAIDEEAQRNDRDLLGAELYLAAAIKYQSPIAFLKAAQFYAPSGLTREVLNYALIPYNASLRCSIALGSKEALETLISNYEYGTRMMRKNPLQAQLLKTHQEKRELINGLDPFFDEKFKPEYIIDYGSFLTSFGYGGTIVYPGISRLVSQGRIKDPRDSDSTKESIKEFYLKVWEML
;
A
#
# COMPACT_ATOMS: atom_id res chain seq x y z
N MET A 1 1.18 -8.45 17.78
CA MET A 1 2.49 -9.13 17.66
C MET A 1 3.30 -8.42 16.60
N LYS A 2 4.38 -7.72 16.96
CA LYS A 2 5.07 -6.84 16.02
C LYS A 2 6.06 -7.62 15.15
N GLY A 3 5.89 -7.48 13.83
CA GLY A 3 6.86 -7.86 12.81
C GLY A 3 6.68 -9.27 12.24
N VAL A 4 7.21 -9.43 11.04
CA VAL A 4 7.30 -10.71 10.33
C VAL A 4 8.25 -11.66 11.05
N ILE A 5 7.87 -12.93 11.21
CA ILE A 5 8.67 -13.91 11.97
C ILE A 5 9.76 -14.60 11.14
N PHE A 6 9.62 -14.63 9.81
CA PHE A 6 10.61 -15.23 8.91
C PHE A 6 11.55 -14.15 8.37
N LYS A 7 12.85 -14.47 8.27
CA LYS A 7 13.84 -13.58 7.64
C LYS A 7 13.64 -13.58 6.12
N LYS A 8 13.98 -12.47 5.45
CA LYS A 8 13.86 -12.37 3.97
C LYS A 8 14.53 -13.55 3.25
N LYS A 9 15.73 -13.95 3.67
CA LYS A 9 16.48 -15.08 3.10
C LYS A 9 15.79 -16.45 3.22
N GLU A 10 14.80 -16.57 4.10
CA GLU A 10 14.04 -17.82 4.30
C GLU A 10 12.84 -17.90 3.37
N LEU A 11 12.34 -16.76 2.90
CA LEU A 11 11.13 -16.65 2.08
C LEU A 11 11.48 -16.78 0.60
N ASP A 12 10.84 -17.73 -0.06
CA ASP A 12 11.08 -17.98 -1.49
C ASP A 12 10.65 -16.79 -2.35
N PHE A 13 9.64 -16.04 -1.92
CA PHE A 13 9.26 -14.75 -2.52
C PHE A 13 10.47 -13.81 -2.68
N TRP A 14 11.22 -13.57 -1.59
CA TRP A 14 12.36 -12.67 -1.62
C TRP A 14 13.55 -13.27 -2.37
N LYS A 15 13.78 -14.59 -2.28
CA LYS A 15 14.83 -15.24 -3.08
C LYS A 15 14.59 -15.02 -4.58
N LYS A 16 13.37 -15.27 -5.07
CA LYS A 16 12.98 -15.04 -6.47
C LYS A 16 13.16 -13.58 -6.87
N PHE A 17 12.77 -12.64 -6.01
CA PHE A 17 12.95 -11.21 -6.26
C PHE A 17 14.43 -10.83 -6.37
N TYR A 18 15.27 -11.25 -5.42
CA TYR A 18 16.70 -10.92 -5.42
C TYR A 18 17.44 -11.54 -6.60
N THR A 19 17.09 -12.77 -7.01
CA THR A 19 17.67 -13.39 -8.22
C THR A 19 17.39 -12.55 -9.47
N ARG A 20 16.13 -12.13 -9.68
CA ARG A 20 15.77 -11.25 -10.81
C ARG A 20 16.53 -9.91 -10.77
N HIS A 21 16.63 -9.28 -9.60
CA HIS A 21 17.38 -8.03 -9.47
C HIS A 21 18.89 -8.20 -9.64
N GLN A 22 19.46 -9.34 -9.27
CA GLN A 22 20.86 -9.64 -9.58
C GLN A 22 21.08 -9.80 -11.09
N GLU A 23 20.16 -10.45 -11.79
CA GLU A 23 20.19 -10.53 -13.27
C GLU A 23 20.08 -9.13 -13.91
N ASP A 24 19.19 -8.27 -13.38
CA ASP A 24 19.10 -6.88 -13.80
C ASP A 24 20.41 -6.13 -13.54
N ALA A 25 20.98 -6.26 -12.33
CA ALA A 25 22.24 -5.61 -11.93
C ALA A 25 23.44 -6.06 -12.80
N LEU A 26 23.50 -7.31 -13.23
CA LEU A 26 24.50 -7.78 -14.17
C LEU A 26 24.41 -7.06 -15.53
N ASN A 27 23.22 -6.62 -15.95
CA ASN A 27 23.09 -5.76 -17.12
C ASN A 27 23.70 -4.35 -16.91
N PHE A 28 23.78 -3.86 -15.67
CA PHE A 28 24.48 -2.62 -15.31
C PHE A 28 26.01 -2.82 -15.24
N THR A 29 26.54 -4.04 -15.15
CA THR A 29 28.01 -4.24 -15.15
C THR A 29 28.69 -4.05 -16.53
N LYS A 30 27.92 -3.66 -17.57
CA LYS A 30 28.45 -3.27 -18.89
C LYS A 30 29.08 -1.88 -18.94
N TYR A 31 29.07 -1.15 -17.82
CA TYR A 31 29.61 0.20 -17.72
C TYR A 31 30.99 0.17 -17.04
N ASP A 32 31.91 1.04 -17.45
CA ASP A 32 33.32 1.02 -17.01
C ASP A 32 33.53 1.39 -15.53
N SER A 33 32.52 1.98 -14.88
CA SER A 33 32.46 2.16 -13.43
C SER A 33 31.03 2.30 -12.95
N ASP A 34 30.79 2.02 -11.66
CA ASP A 34 29.49 2.29 -11.02
C ASP A 34 29.06 3.75 -11.27
N LYS A 35 29.96 4.70 -11.08
CA LYS A 35 29.67 6.14 -11.28
C LYS A 35 29.22 6.44 -12.71
N GLU A 36 29.84 5.82 -13.71
CA GLU A 36 29.46 6.01 -15.12
C GLU A 36 28.14 5.31 -15.47
N ALA A 37 27.92 4.09 -14.97
CA ALA A 37 26.65 3.37 -15.06
C ALA A 37 25.50 4.25 -14.57
N TRP A 38 25.72 4.83 -13.40
CA TRP A 38 24.77 5.65 -12.70
C TRP A 38 24.51 6.98 -13.42
N LEU A 39 25.55 7.69 -13.88
CA LEU A 39 25.40 8.93 -14.65
C LEU A 39 24.70 8.70 -16.00
N LYS A 40 24.97 7.57 -16.68
CA LYS A 40 24.30 7.21 -17.92
C LYS A 40 22.82 6.88 -17.69
N GLU A 41 22.48 6.20 -16.60
CA GLU A 41 21.08 5.95 -16.26
C GLU A 41 20.35 7.18 -15.73
N MET A 42 21.03 8.11 -15.05
CA MET A 42 20.49 9.44 -14.77
C MET A 42 20.19 10.18 -16.06
N HIS A 43 21.15 10.24 -16.98
CA HIS A 43 20.98 10.91 -18.26
C HIS A 43 19.85 10.27 -19.07
N LYS A 44 19.77 8.93 -19.12
CA LYS A 44 18.67 8.20 -19.77
C LYS A 44 17.33 8.45 -19.08
N THR A 45 17.26 8.48 -17.75
CA THR A 45 16.02 8.78 -17.01
C THR A 45 15.58 10.22 -17.28
N ILE A 46 16.49 11.19 -17.20
CA ILE A 46 16.22 12.62 -17.46
C ILE A 46 15.83 12.84 -18.93
N THR A 47 16.46 12.16 -19.88
CA THR A 47 16.17 12.30 -21.32
C THR A 47 14.99 11.46 -21.80
N SER A 48 14.68 10.34 -21.12
CA SER A 48 13.47 9.55 -21.35
C SER A 48 12.24 10.16 -20.69
N TYR A 49 12.43 11.03 -19.69
CA TYR A 49 11.38 11.87 -19.15
C TYR A 49 10.90 12.83 -20.25
N LYS A 50 9.87 12.40 -20.96
CA LYS A 50 9.08 13.28 -21.80
C LYS A 50 8.14 14.03 -20.88
N GLN A 51 8.26 15.35 -20.84
CA GLN A 51 7.23 16.20 -20.25
C GLN A 51 5.91 15.88 -20.98
N SER A 52 5.02 15.14 -20.32
CA SER A 52 3.67 14.94 -20.80
C SER A 52 3.00 16.31 -20.89
N SER A 53 2.23 16.57 -21.94
CA SER A 53 1.43 17.80 -22.10
C SER A 53 0.41 18.01 -20.97
N SER A 54 0.25 17.01 -20.11
CA SER A 54 -0.64 16.99 -18.95
C SER A 54 -0.05 16.08 -17.89
N ASN A 55 0.45 16.67 -16.81
CA ASN A 55 0.78 15.92 -15.61
C ASN A 55 -0.54 15.47 -14.95
N GLY A 56 -0.61 14.23 -14.48
CA GLY A 56 -1.77 13.70 -13.75
C GLY A 56 -2.82 13.00 -14.63
N ILE A 57 -3.95 12.64 -14.02
CA ILE A 57 -5.04 11.93 -14.69
C ILE A 57 -5.82 12.88 -15.60
N ILE A 58 -5.85 12.55 -16.89
CA ILE A 58 -6.58 13.29 -17.94
C ILE A 58 -7.86 12.54 -18.27
N TRP A 59 -8.94 13.28 -18.53
CA TRP A 59 -10.20 12.72 -18.97
C TRP A 59 -10.72 13.42 -20.22
N SER A 60 -11.09 12.63 -21.24
CA SER A 60 -11.89 13.12 -22.36
C SER A 60 -13.34 13.38 -21.94
N LYS A 61 -14.10 14.11 -22.75
CA LYS A 61 -15.54 14.34 -22.46
C LYS A 61 -16.30 13.01 -22.42
N GLU A 62 -16.00 12.12 -23.34
CA GLU A 62 -16.60 10.79 -23.46
C GLU A 62 -16.27 9.92 -22.23
N GLU A 63 -15.02 9.97 -21.75
CA GLU A 63 -14.61 9.24 -20.55
C GLU A 63 -15.32 9.74 -19.30
N LYS A 64 -15.57 11.06 -19.17
CA LYS A 64 -16.31 11.63 -18.04
C LYS A 64 -17.76 11.17 -18.01
N GLU A 65 -18.42 11.16 -19.16
CA GLU A 65 -19.81 10.71 -19.26
C GLU A 65 -19.89 9.20 -19.02
N LEU A 66 -18.98 8.41 -19.59
CA LEU A 66 -18.88 6.98 -19.30
C LEU A 66 -18.69 6.74 -17.80
N PHE A 67 -17.74 7.44 -17.16
CA PHE A 67 -17.41 7.27 -15.74
C PHE A 67 -18.64 7.40 -14.83
N LYS A 68 -19.52 8.37 -15.09
CA LYS A 68 -20.75 8.59 -14.31
C LYS A 68 -21.74 7.42 -14.39
N THR A 69 -21.70 6.64 -15.47
CA THR A 69 -22.59 5.48 -15.68
C THR A 69 -22.05 4.17 -15.11
N LEU A 70 -20.77 4.12 -14.76
CA LEU A 70 -20.11 2.91 -14.25
C LEU A 70 -20.51 2.61 -12.80
N SER A 71 -20.46 1.32 -12.45
CA SER A 71 -20.54 0.90 -11.04
C SER A 71 -19.33 1.45 -10.25
N LEU A 72 -19.47 1.61 -8.92
CA LEU A 72 -18.36 2.08 -8.07
C LEU A 72 -17.07 1.27 -8.25
N LYS A 73 -17.19 -0.06 -8.43
CA LYS A 73 -16.04 -0.94 -8.68
C LYS A 73 -15.33 -0.57 -9.99
N GLU A 74 -16.09 -0.39 -11.07
CA GLU A 74 -15.53 -0.02 -12.38
C GLU A 74 -15.03 1.42 -12.41
N GLN A 75 -15.65 2.34 -11.65
CA GLN A 75 -15.15 3.70 -11.46
C GLN A 75 -13.76 3.71 -10.81
N ARG A 76 -13.58 2.98 -9.70
CA ARG A 76 -12.27 2.84 -9.04
C ARG A 76 -11.23 2.23 -9.97
N LYS A 77 -11.62 1.19 -10.71
CA LYS A 77 -10.78 0.55 -11.73
C LYS A 77 -10.34 1.54 -12.80
N MET A 78 -11.24 2.37 -13.31
CA MET A 78 -10.92 3.36 -14.33
C MET A 78 -9.92 4.42 -13.83
N ILE A 79 -10.08 4.92 -12.59
CA ILE A 79 -9.12 5.85 -11.98
C ILE A 79 -7.72 5.25 -11.90
N VAL A 80 -7.61 4.03 -11.37
CA VAL A 80 -6.31 3.35 -11.20
C VAL A 80 -5.69 3.00 -12.56
N LYS A 81 -6.49 2.61 -13.55
CA LYS A 81 -6.00 2.37 -14.90
C LYS A 81 -5.42 3.65 -15.52
N LYS A 82 -6.12 4.77 -15.35
CA LYS A 82 -5.73 6.07 -15.90
C LYS A 82 -4.56 6.72 -15.18
N SER A 83 -4.23 6.32 -13.94
CA SER A 83 -3.04 6.79 -13.23
C SER A 83 -1.75 6.18 -13.76
N GLU A 84 -1.83 5.08 -14.52
CA GLU A 84 -0.71 4.38 -15.15
C GLU A 84 0.38 3.89 -14.16
N LEU A 85 0.07 3.92 -12.86
CA LEU A 85 0.95 3.45 -11.80
C LEU A 85 1.16 1.93 -11.88
N LYS A 86 2.43 1.52 -11.70
CA LYS A 86 2.85 0.12 -11.73
C LYS A 86 3.85 -0.12 -10.61
N SER A 87 3.74 -1.26 -9.94
CA SER A 87 4.78 -1.71 -9.02
C SER A 87 5.91 -2.38 -9.80
N VAL A 88 7.15 -2.04 -9.45
CA VAL A 88 8.37 -2.69 -9.93
C VAL A 88 8.53 -4.07 -9.29
N LEU A 89 8.15 -4.20 -8.01
CA LEU A 89 8.21 -5.46 -7.28
C LEU A 89 7.19 -6.49 -7.79
N PHE A 90 6.02 -6.02 -8.25
CA PHE A 90 4.93 -6.85 -8.76
C PHE A 90 4.50 -6.43 -10.18
N PRO A 91 5.35 -6.64 -11.20
CA PRO A 91 5.06 -6.17 -12.56
C PRO A 91 3.85 -6.86 -13.21
N TYR A 92 3.45 -8.02 -12.69
CA TYR A 92 2.27 -8.77 -13.12
C TYR A 92 0.97 -8.29 -12.45
N VAL A 93 1.05 -7.45 -11.42
CA VAL A 93 -0.12 -6.88 -10.75
C VAL A 93 -0.51 -5.61 -11.49
N ASN A 94 -1.67 -5.67 -12.14
CA ASN A 94 -2.30 -4.54 -12.79
C ASN A 94 -3.75 -4.40 -12.29
N VAL A 95 -4.47 -3.41 -12.81
CA VAL A 95 -5.85 -3.14 -12.39
C VAL A 95 -6.83 -4.28 -12.73
N ASP A 96 -6.46 -5.15 -13.66
CA ASP A 96 -7.20 -6.34 -14.08
C ASP A 96 -6.72 -7.60 -13.36
N TYR A 97 -5.83 -7.47 -12.36
CA TYR A 97 -5.31 -8.59 -11.58
C TYR A 97 -6.48 -9.35 -10.95
N LYS A 98 -6.64 -10.61 -11.36
CA LYS A 98 -7.73 -11.44 -10.88
C LYS A 98 -7.46 -11.87 -9.45
N ALA A 99 -8.39 -11.55 -8.55
CA ALA A 99 -8.44 -12.18 -7.24
C ALA A 99 -8.65 -13.69 -7.40
N TYR A 100 -8.37 -14.44 -6.34
CA TYR A 100 -8.72 -15.85 -6.32
C TYR A 100 -10.23 -16.02 -6.55
N GLU A 101 -10.61 -16.81 -7.54
CA GLU A 101 -12.01 -17.11 -7.85
C GLU A 101 -12.38 -18.44 -7.19
N TYR A 102 -13.27 -18.36 -6.19
CA TYR A 102 -13.88 -19.56 -5.61
C TYR A 102 -14.69 -20.32 -6.67
N SER A 103 -14.71 -21.66 -6.56
CA SER A 103 -15.49 -22.50 -7.48
C SER A 103 -16.97 -22.07 -7.54
N THR A 104 -17.62 -22.19 -8.71
CA THR A 104 -19.03 -21.80 -8.88
C THR A 104 -19.96 -22.48 -7.88
N ARG A 105 -19.69 -23.75 -7.55
CA ARG A 105 -20.41 -24.48 -6.50
C ARG A 105 -20.26 -23.80 -5.15
N SER A 106 -19.05 -23.40 -4.78
CA SER A 106 -18.79 -22.66 -3.54
C SER A 106 -19.51 -21.31 -3.49
N GLN A 107 -19.59 -20.60 -4.62
CA GLN A 107 -20.22 -19.28 -4.70
C GLN A 107 -21.75 -19.34 -4.55
N THR A 108 -22.37 -20.43 -5.00
CA THR A 108 -23.83 -20.61 -4.96
C THR A 108 -24.31 -21.28 -3.67
N SER A 109 -23.49 -22.15 -3.09
CA SER A 109 -23.83 -22.87 -1.85
C SER A 109 -23.90 -21.93 -0.66
N GLY A 110 -24.94 -22.06 0.18
CA GLY A 110 -25.07 -21.28 1.42
C GLY A 110 -25.07 -19.76 1.24
N ILE A 111 -25.35 -19.26 0.03
CA ILE A 111 -25.22 -17.83 -0.32
C ILE A 111 -26.11 -16.92 0.52
N LYS A 112 -27.30 -17.39 0.91
CA LYS A 112 -28.25 -16.63 1.72
C LYS A 112 -27.70 -16.39 3.13
N GLU A 113 -27.18 -17.43 3.76
CA GLU A 113 -26.58 -17.36 5.10
C GLU A 113 -25.28 -16.57 5.06
N PHE A 114 -24.45 -16.77 4.03
CA PHE A 114 -23.23 -15.98 3.86
C PHE A 114 -23.53 -14.49 3.71
N LYS A 115 -24.53 -14.14 2.90
CA LYS A 115 -24.99 -12.75 2.74
C LYS A 115 -25.47 -12.16 4.07
N LYS A 116 -26.27 -12.90 4.86
CA LYS A 116 -26.69 -12.44 6.20
C LYS A 116 -25.51 -12.14 7.10
N ALA A 117 -24.50 -13.03 7.13
CA ALA A 117 -23.29 -12.80 7.93
C ALA A 117 -22.54 -11.54 7.48
N LYS A 118 -22.39 -11.35 6.16
CA LYS A 118 -21.76 -10.16 5.57
C LYS A 118 -22.51 -8.88 5.89
N ASP A 119 -23.83 -8.86 5.72
CA ASP A 119 -24.66 -7.71 6.03
C ASP A 119 -24.56 -7.31 7.53
N LEU A 120 -24.40 -8.30 8.44
CA LEU A 120 -24.20 -8.04 9.87
C LEU A 120 -22.80 -7.47 10.16
N LEU A 121 -21.76 -8.01 9.52
CA LEU A 121 -20.38 -7.52 9.64
C LEU A 121 -20.25 -6.09 9.09
N ASP A 122 -20.85 -5.80 7.93
CA ASP A 122 -20.78 -4.48 7.30
C ASP A 122 -21.48 -3.40 8.13
N LYS A 123 -22.56 -3.76 8.85
CA LYS A 123 -23.25 -2.87 9.80
C LYS A 123 -22.47 -2.62 11.09
N ASN A 124 -21.52 -3.50 11.42
CA ASN A 124 -20.76 -3.45 12.66
C ASN A 124 -19.25 -3.61 12.34
N PRO A 125 -18.60 -2.56 11.81
CA PRO A 125 -17.24 -2.63 11.29
C PRO A 125 -16.15 -2.75 12.40
N THR A 126 -16.54 -3.18 13.60
CA THR A 126 -15.65 -3.45 14.72
C THR A 126 -15.20 -4.93 14.71
N HIS A 127 -14.08 -5.18 15.38
CA HIS A 127 -13.58 -6.53 15.63
C HIS A 127 -14.65 -7.42 16.27
N ILE A 128 -14.77 -8.68 15.85
CA ILE A 128 -15.80 -9.60 16.38
C ILE A 128 -15.68 -9.79 17.90
N ALA A 129 -14.46 -9.68 18.41
CA ALA A 129 -14.14 -9.72 19.84
C ALA A 129 -14.79 -8.58 20.65
N ASN A 130 -15.16 -7.48 19.98
CA ASN A 130 -15.76 -6.29 20.59
C ASN A 130 -17.28 -6.21 20.36
N LEU A 131 -17.86 -7.16 19.64
CA LEU A 131 -19.31 -7.23 19.45
C LEU A 131 -20.00 -7.79 20.69
N ASP A 132 -21.29 -7.49 20.84
CA ASP A 132 -22.08 -8.19 21.84
C ASP A 132 -22.09 -9.70 21.55
N PHE A 133 -22.10 -10.51 22.62
CA PHE A 133 -21.92 -11.95 22.51
C PHE A 133 -22.95 -12.59 21.57
N LYS A 134 -24.21 -12.14 21.64
CA LYS A 134 -25.30 -12.68 20.82
C LYS A 134 -25.10 -12.39 19.33
N LEU A 135 -24.75 -11.16 18.98
CA LEU A 135 -24.45 -10.79 17.60
C LEU A 135 -23.24 -11.56 17.06
N SER A 136 -22.19 -11.73 17.88
CA SER A 136 -21.03 -12.53 17.49
C SER A 136 -21.39 -13.99 17.21
N GLU A 137 -22.27 -14.59 18.04
CA GLU A 137 -22.79 -15.95 17.84
C GLU A 137 -23.63 -16.04 16.57
N ASP A 138 -24.51 -15.07 16.31
CA ASP A 138 -25.37 -15.06 15.12
C ASP A 138 -24.53 -15.01 13.83
N ILE A 139 -23.49 -14.17 13.79
CA ILE A 139 -22.56 -14.08 12.65
C ILE A 139 -21.86 -15.42 12.42
N LEU A 140 -21.28 -16.00 13.47
CA LEU A 140 -20.57 -17.27 13.39
C LEU A 140 -21.50 -18.44 13.02
N HIS A 141 -22.75 -18.41 13.49
CA HIS A 141 -23.77 -19.40 13.15
C HIS A 141 -24.10 -19.37 11.65
N PHE A 142 -24.33 -18.18 11.08
CA PHE A 142 -24.59 -18.06 9.64
C PHE A 142 -23.39 -18.49 8.79
N LEU A 143 -22.17 -18.10 9.19
CA LEU A 143 -20.95 -18.53 8.50
C LEU A 143 -20.76 -20.06 8.56
N LYS A 144 -21.02 -20.67 9.72
CA LYS A 144 -20.98 -22.12 9.91
C LYS A 144 -21.95 -22.85 8.97
N ILE A 145 -23.20 -22.38 8.86
CA ILE A 145 -24.19 -23.00 7.96
C ILE A 145 -23.75 -22.86 6.51
N ALA A 146 -23.31 -21.67 6.10
CA ALA A 146 -22.85 -21.43 4.74
C ALA A 146 -21.65 -22.32 4.39
N TYR A 147 -20.66 -22.41 5.28
CA TYR A 147 -19.49 -23.26 5.10
C TYR A 147 -19.87 -24.74 5.00
N LYS A 148 -20.71 -25.25 5.91
CA LYS A 148 -21.21 -26.63 5.85
C LYS A 148 -22.00 -26.95 4.59
N SER A 149 -22.57 -25.93 3.93
CA SER A 149 -23.26 -26.08 2.65
C SER A 149 -22.28 -26.20 1.46
N GLY A 150 -20.97 -25.96 1.67
CA GLY A 150 -19.93 -26.01 0.65
C GLY A 150 -19.35 -24.65 0.25
N ASN A 151 -19.68 -23.57 0.98
CA ASN A 151 -19.14 -22.24 0.71
C ASN A 151 -17.76 -22.06 1.36
N LEU A 152 -16.70 -22.16 0.55
CA LEU A 152 -15.31 -22.05 1.00
C LEU A 152 -14.95 -20.64 1.48
N GLU A 153 -15.54 -19.59 0.87
CA GLU A 153 -15.33 -18.21 1.31
C GLU A 153 -15.90 -17.99 2.71
N ALA A 154 -17.12 -18.49 2.95
CA ALA A 154 -17.71 -18.50 4.29
C ALA A 154 -16.85 -19.30 5.28
N GLY A 155 -16.23 -20.40 4.84
CA GLY A 155 -15.27 -21.18 5.64
C GLY A 155 -14.05 -20.34 6.08
N TYR A 156 -13.47 -19.57 5.16
CA TYR A 156 -12.38 -18.64 5.48
C TYR A 156 -12.81 -17.61 6.53
N TYR A 157 -13.94 -16.91 6.30
CA TYR A 157 -14.43 -15.91 7.27
C TYR A 157 -14.77 -16.55 8.61
N TYR A 158 -15.36 -17.75 8.62
CA TYR A 158 -15.69 -18.48 9.84
C TYR A 158 -14.43 -18.77 10.65
N ALA A 159 -13.40 -19.33 10.01
CA ALA A 159 -12.13 -19.62 10.67
C ALA A 159 -11.46 -18.33 11.18
N LYS A 160 -11.38 -17.28 10.35
CA LYS A 160 -10.78 -15.99 10.72
C LYS A 160 -11.43 -15.41 11.98
N LEU A 161 -12.75 -15.37 12.03
CA LEU A 161 -13.50 -14.76 13.12
C LEU A 161 -13.47 -15.62 14.40
N LEU A 162 -13.51 -16.96 14.28
CA LEU A 162 -13.27 -17.86 15.42
C LEU A 162 -11.89 -17.62 16.03
N PHE A 163 -10.85 -17.52 15.18
CA PHE A 163 -9.49 -17.26 15.63
C PHE A 163 -9.38 -15.91 16.33
N GLU A 164 -9.94 -14.86 15.73
CA GLU A 164 -9.96 -13.51 16.31
C GLU A 164 -10.64 -13.50 17.69
N ARG A 165 -11.83 -14.08 17.80
CA ARG A 165 -12.59 -14.11 19.06
C ARG A 165 -11.87 -14.93 20.13
N ALA A 166 -11.38 -16.11 19.79
CA ALA A 166 -10.66 -17.00 20.70
C ALA A 166 -9.35 -16.40 21.23
N THR A 167 -8.64 -15.63 20.41
CA THR A 167 -7.33 -15.07 20.79
C THR A 167 -7.41 -13.72 21.50
N GLN A 168 -8.57 -13.06 21.47
CA GLN A 168 -8.78 -11.75 22.09
C GLN A 168 -9.70 -11.78 23.31
N THR A 169 -10.58 -12.78 23.45
CA THR A 169 -11.53 -12.88 24.56
C THR A 169 -11.41 -14.21 25.30
N ASN A 170 -11.21 -14.16 26.62
CA ASN A 170 -11.13 -15.35 27.45
C ASN A 170 -12.54 -15.78 27.89
N HIS A 171 -13.26 -16.50 27.01
CA HIS A 171 -14.59 -17.03 27.27
C HIS A 171 -14.56 -18.57 27.32
N LYS A 172 -15.62 -19.19 27.85
CA LYS A 172 -15.69 -20.64 28.15
C LYS A 172 -15.28 -21.55 26.98
N ASP A 173 -15.66 -21.20 25.75
CA ASP A 173 -15.44 -22.01 24.56
C ASP A 173 -14.28 -21.53 23.68
N SER A 174 -13.54 -20.49 24.10
CA SER A 174 -12.43 -19.88 23.35
C SER A 174 -11.40 -20.90 22.86
N LEU A 175 -11.01 -21.86 23.72
CA LEU A 175 -10.07 -22.90 23.33
C LEU A 175 -10.64 -23.83 22.24
N LYS A 176 -11.92 -24.20 22.34
CA LYS A 176 -12.58 -25.05 21.33
C LYS A 176 -12.68 -24.32 19.99
N GLU A 177 -12.97 -23.02 20.02
CA GLU A 177 -13.02 -22.17 18.83
C GLU A 177 -11.66 -22.05 18.14
N LEU A 178 -10.59 -21.92 18.92
CA LEU A 178 -9.22 -21.91 18.40
C LEU A 178 -8.89 -23.21 17.66
N PHE A 179 -9.17 -24.37 18.27
CA PHE A 179 -8.94 -25.67 17.62
C PHE A 179 -9.81 -25.88 16.39
N LEU A 180 -11.09 -25.48 16.45
CA LEU A 180 -12.00 -25.55 15.32
C LEU A 180 -11.50 -24.67 14.16
N SER A 181 -11.07 -23.45 14.45
CA SER A 181 -10.52 -22.54 13.47
C SER A 181 -9.29 -23.13 12.75
N VAL A 182 -8.33 -23.68 13.51
CA VAL A 182 -7.15 -24.35 12.95
C VAL A 182 -7.53 -25.54 12.07
N SER A 183 -8.53 -26.32 12.48
CA SER A 183 -9.03 -27.45 11.68
C SER A 183 -9.60 -27.00 10.34
N ILE A 184 -10.41 -25.95 10.33
CA ILE A 184 -11.02 -25.40 9.11
C ILE A 184 -9.92 -24.86 8.18
N VAL A 185 -8.95 -24.11 8.70
CA VAL A 185 -7.84 -23.59 7.89
C VAL A 185 -7.08 -24.72 7.22
N LYS A 186 -6.75 -25.79 7.96
CA LYS A 186 -6.05 -26.96 7.39
C LYS A 186 -6.84 -27.63 6.29
N GLU A 187 -8.15 -27.77 6.45
CA GLU A 187 -9.03 -28.30 5.40
C GLU A 187 -9.05 -27.39 4.18
N LEU A 188 -9.13 -26.07 4.38
CA LEU A 188 -9.25 -25.12 3.28
C LEU A 188 -7.93 -24.89 2.51
N LYS A 189 -6.77 -25.19 3.12
CA LYS A 189 -5.45 -25.04 2.47
C LYS A 189 -5.34 -25.79 1.14
N GLN A 190 -6.00 -26.94 1.01
CA GLN A 190 -5.95 -27.76 -0.21
C GLN A 190 -6.51 -27.03 -1.45
N TYR A 191 -7.27 -25.95 -1.26
CA TYR A 191 -7.85 -25.16 -2.34
C TYR A 191 -6.96 -23.99 -2.79
N ASN A 192 -5.76 -23.81 -2.21
CA ASN A 192 -4.83 -22.72 -2.56
C ASN A 192 -5.44 -21.31 -2.47
N ILE A 193 -6.37 -21.09 -1.54
CA ILE A 193 -6.96 -19.78 -1.27
C ILE A 193 -5.89 -18.91 -0.58
N PRO A 194 -5.45 -17.78 -1.17
CA PRO A 194 -4.35 -16.97 -0.62
C PRO A 194 -4.61 -16.45 0.80
N GLU A 195 -5.84 -16.02 1.09
CA GLU A 195 -6.24 -15.52 2.40
C GLU A 195 -6.18 -16.62 3.49
N VAL A 196 -6.47 -17.88 3.13
CA VAL A 196 -6.33 -19.04 4.02
C VAL A 196 -4.85 -19.33 4.28
N ALA A 197 -3.98 -19.18 3.28
CA ALA A 197 -2.54 -19.32 3.46
C ALA A 197 -2.01 -18.27 4.46
N TYR A 198 -2.39 -17.00 4.32
CA TYR A 198 -2.04 -15.98 5.30
C TYR A 198 -2.58 -16.32 6.70
N LEU A 199 -3.83 -16.80 6.80
CA LEU A 199 -4.42 -17.14 8.10
C LEU A 199 -3.67 -18.30 8.79
N TYR A 200 -3.21 -19.31 8.04
CA TYR A 200 -2.35 -20.36 8.58
C TYR A 200 -1.04 -19.81 9.15
N TYR A 201 -0.38 -18.92 8.38
CA TYR A 201 0.80 -18.20 8.86
C TYR A 201 0.52 -17.41 10.13
N ALA A 202 -0.58 -16.65 10.17
CA ALA A 202 -0.97 -15.83 11.31
C ALA A 202 -1.22 -16.67 12.57
N MET A 203 -1.86 -17.84 12.44
CA MET A 203 -2.05 -18.80 13.52
C MET A 203 -0.73 -19.37 14.03
N TYR A 204 0.18 -19.75 13.12
CA TYR A 204 1.50 -20.25 13.50
C TYR A 204 2.29 -19.18 14.25
N LYS A 205 2.35 -17.96 13.70
CA LYS A 205 2.96 -16.79 14.33
C LYS A 205 2.39 -16.51 15.71
N TRP A 206 1.06 -16.58 15.85
CA TRP A 206 0.40 -16.41 17.14
C TRP A 206 0.81 -17.49 18.14
N SER A 207 0.87 -18.74 17.71
CA SER A 207 1.15 -19.88 18.58
C SER A 207 2.55 -19.87 19.20
N ILE A 208 3.54 -19.31 18.50
CA ILE A 208 4.93 -19.16 18.95
C ILE A 208 5.22 -17.81 19.62
N GLY A 209 4.26 -16.87 19.57
CA GLY A 209 4.40 -15.53 20.13
C GLY A 209 4.02 -15.44 21.60
N ALA A 210 4.30 -14.29 22.20
CA ALA A 210 3.75 -13.95 23.51
C ALA A 210 2.23 -13.76 23.39
N LYS A 211 1.48 -14.45 24.25
CA LYS A 211 0.01 -14.50 24.22
C LYS A 211 -0.55 -14.00 25.55
N LEU A 212 -1.64 -13.25 25.49
CA LEU A 212 -2.38 -12.83 26.69
C LEU A 212 -3.30 -13.95 27.19
N ILE A 213 -3.86 -14.73 26.26
CA ILE A 213 -4.84 -15.81 26.49
C ILE A 213 -4.26 -17.10 25.90
N HIS A 214 -4.57 -18.26 26.50
CA HIS A 214 -4.08 -19.57 26.05
C HIS A 214 -2.54 -19.68 26.05
N GLN A 215 -1.90 -19.23 27.13
CA GLN A 215 -0.43 -19.14 27.23
C GLN A 215 0.25 -20.50 26.98
N ASP A 216 -0.37 -21.59 27.45
CA ASP A 216 0.16 -22.97 27.33
C ASP A 216 -0.04 -23.62 25.95
N ILE A 217 -0.77 -22.98 25.05
CA ILE A 217 -1.10 -23.55 23.73
C ILE A 217 -0.07 -23.11 22.70
N GLY A 218 0.84 -24.00 22.34
CA GLY A 218 1.88 -23.78 21.32
C GLY A 218 1.52 -24.32 19.93
N SER A 219 2.46 -24.14 19.00
CA SER A 219 2.35 -24.65 17.63
C SER A 219 2.19 -26.17 17.57
N SER A 220 2.86 -26.91 18.47
CA SER A 220 2.76 -28.38 18.55
C SER A 220 1.34 -28.84 18.91
N GLN A 221 0.70 -28.20 19.89
CA GLN A 221 -0.67 -28.53 20.31
C GLN A 221 -1.67 -28.25 19.19
N LEU A 222 -1.49 -27.15 18.45
CA LEU A 222 -2.31 -26.83 17.29
C LEU A 222 -1.92 -27.63 16.02
N SER A 223 -0.84 -28.43 16.11
CA SER A 223 -0.25 -29.16 14.99
C SER A 223 0.05 -28.24 13.79
N LEU A 224 0.55 -27.02 14.06
CA LEU A 224 0.96 -26.04 13.05
C LEU A 224 2.46 -26.19 12.77
N ILE A 225 2.81 -26.35 11.50
CA ILE A 225 4.17 -26.67 11.06
C ILE A 225 4.86 -25.40 10.55
N ARG A 226 6.10 -25.19 11.00
CA ARG A 226 6.91 -24.01 10.65
C ARG A 226 7.12 -23.85 9.14
N GLU A 227 7.54 -24.92 8.48
CA GLU A 227 7.86 -24.88 7.05
C GLU A 227 6.59 -24.64 6.22
N GLU A 228 5.46 -25.24 6.60
CA GLU A 228 4.18 -24.92 5.97
C GLU A 228 3.78 -23.45 6.16
N ALA A 229 3.99 -22.89 7.36
CA ALA A 229 3.70 -21.48 7.62
C ALA A 229 4.57 -20.55 6.78
N LYS A 230 5.83 -20.92 6.55
CA LYS A 230 6.78 -20.19 5.69
C LYS A 230 6.35 -20.21 4.23
N ASP A 231 5.93 -21.36 3.73
CA ASP A 231 5.46 -21.53 2.35
C ASP A 231 4.14 -20.78 2.13
N CYS A 232 3.21 -20.91 3.09
CA CYS A 232 1.94 -20.17 3.08
C CYS A 232 2.15 -18.65 3.10
N TYR A 233 3.10 -18.15 3.88
CA TYR A 233 3.40 -16.73 3.91
C TYR A 233 4.01 -16.24 2.59
N SER A 234 4.94 -17.01 2.00
CA SER A 234 5.53 -16.70 0.69
C SER A 234 4.45 -16.66 -0.39
N TYR A 235 3.54 -17.63 -0.42
CA TYR A 235 2.42 -17.65 -1.36
C TYR A 235 1.47 -16.46 -1.17
N ALA A 236 1.14 -16.11 0.08
CA ALA A 236 0.29 -14.96 0.38
C ALA A 236 0.91 -13.62 -0.10
N LEU A 237 2.23 -13.48 0.00
CA LEU A 237 2.97 -12.33 -0.56
C LEU A 237 2.92 -12.31 -2.09
N GLU A 238 3.19 -13.43 -2.75
CA GLU A 238 3.11 -13.56 -4.22
C GLU A 238 1.72 -13.20 -4.75
N CYS A 239 0.67 -13.59 -4.01
CA CYS A 239 -0.71 -13.26 -4.34
C CYS A 239 -1.15 -11.86 -3.89
N VAL A 240 -0.28 -11.07 -3.24
CA VAL A 240 -0.57 -9.72 -2.73
C VAL A 240 -1.78 -9.71 -1.80
N VAL A 241 -1.82 -10.64 -0.83
CA VAL A 241 -2.83 -10.62 0.25
C VAL A 241 -2.58 -9.41 1.13
N TRP A 242 -3.61 -8.58 1.36
CA TRP A 242 -3.48 -7.31 2.09
C TRP A 242 -2.73 -7.47 3.41
N GLU A 243 -3.15 -8.40 4.27
CA GLU A 243 -2.53 -8.58 5.59
C GLU A 243 -1.07 -9.06 5.50
N ALA A 244 -0.71 -9.85 4.47
CA ALA A 244 0.67 -10.26 4.24
C ALA A 244 1.54 -9.09 3.81
N ILE A 245 1.02 -8.27 2.87
CA ILE A 245 1.65 -7.06 2.35
C ILE A 245 1.83 -6.02 3.46
N ASP A 246 0.78 -5.74 4.23
CA ASP A 246 0.79 -4.76 5.32
C ASP A 246 1.85 -5.13 6.36
N GLU A 247 1.93 -6.41 6.73
CA GLU A 247 2.91 -6.91 7.68
C GLU A 247 4.35 -6.87 7.13
N GLU A 248 4.56 -7.29 5.88
CA GLU A 248 5.90 -7.31 5.26
C GLU A 248 6.42 -5.90 4.97
N ALA A 249 5.54 -4.98 4.54
CA ALA A 249 5.89 -3.59 4.31
C ALA A 249 6.33 -2.89 5.59
N GLN A 250 5.77 -3.28 6.74
CA GLN A 250 6.15 -2.77 8.06
C GLN A 250 7.40 -3.44 8.65
N ARG A 251 8.05 -4.39 7.94
CA ARG A 251 9.27 -5.05 8.43
C ARG A 251 10.37 -4.04 8.73
N ASN A 252 10.58 -3.11 7.80
CA ASN A 252 11.52 -2.02 7.93
C ASN A 252 10.74 -0.72 8.08
N ASP A 253 11.29 0.24 8.79
CA ASP A 253 10.65 1.55 8.88
C ASP A 253 10.78 2.28 7.54
N ARG A 254 9.63 2.47 6.86
CA ARG A 254 9.44 3.31 5.68
C ARG A 254 10.48 3.14 4.57
N ASP A 255 10.68 1.92 4.06
CA ASP A 255 11.58 1.68 2.92
C ASP A 255 10.88 1.59 1.54
N LEU A 256 11.68 1.66 0.47
CA LEU A 256 11.20 1.55 -0.91
C LEU A 256 10.46 0.24 -1.17
N LEU A 257 10.92 -0.86 -0.54
CA LEU A 257 10.27 -2.16 -0.67
C LEU A 257 8.87 -2.12 -0.05
N GLY A 258 8.70 -1.50 1.12
CA GLY A 258 7.41 -1.26 1.74
C GLY A 258 6.50 -0.37 0.86
N ALA A 259 7.06 0.65 0.21
CA ALA A 259 6.32 1.49 -0.73
C ALA A 259 5.78 0.67 -1.92
N GLU A 260 6.62 -0.16 -2.53
CA GLU A 260 6.27 -1.04 -3.64
C GLU A 260 5.25 -2.12 -3.25
N LEU A 261 5.40 -2.71 -2.06
CA LEU A 261 4.45 -3.65 -1.48
C LEU A 261 3.06 -3.01 -1.36
N TYR A 262 2.97 -1.80 -0.77
CA TYR A 262 1.70 -1.08 -0.68
C TYR A 262 1.17 -0.64 -2.04
N LEU A 263 2.02 -0.23 -2.98
CA LEU A 263 1.59 0.15 -4.32
C LEU A 263 0.94 -1.02 -5.06
N ALA A 264 1.51 -2.22 -4.98
CA ALA A 264 0.91 -3.43 -5.55
C ALA A 264 -0.46 -3.74 -4.94
N ALA A 265 -0.58 -3.65 -3.61
CA ALA A 265 -1.88 -3.78 -2.95
C ALA A 265 -2.86 -2.68 -3.36
N ALA A 266 -2.39 -1.44 -3.51
CA ALA A 266 -3.22 -0.32 -3.93
C ALA A 266 -3.81 -0.54 -5.33
N ILE A 267 -3.01 -1.03 -6.27
CA ILE A 267 -3.43 -1.37 -7.62
C ILE A 267 -4.43 -2.55 -7.60
N LYS A 268 -4.09 -3.64 -6.90
CA LYS A 268 -4.92 -4.85 -6.82
C LYS A 268 -6.29 -4.58 -6.20
N TYR A 269 -6.34 -3.83 -5.10
CA TYR A 269 -7.56 -3.58 -4.33
C TYR A 269 -8.25 -2.26 -4.69
N GLN A 270 -7.68 -1.45 -5.59
CA GLN A 270 -8.10 -0.09 -5.90
C GLN A 270 -8.39 0.73 -4.63
N SER A 271 -7.47 0.63 -3.66
CA SER A 271 -7.69 1.10 -2.28
C SER A 271 -7.07 2.47 -2.06
N PRO A 272 -7.86 3.51 -1.69
CA PRO A 272 -7.33 4.83 -1.37
C PRO A 272 -6.33 4.78 -0.21
N ILE A 273 -6.60 3.96 0.81
CA ILE A 273 -5.72 3.81 1.98
C ILE A 273 -4.39 3.18 1.57
N ALA A 274 -4.40 2.17 0.72
CA ALA A 274 -3.18 1.54 0.25
C ALA A 274 -2.32 2.50 -0.59
N PHE A 275 -2.92 3.32 -1.45
CA PHE A 275 -2.21 4.37 -2.18
C PHE A 275 -1.61 5.42 -1.24
N LEU A 276 -2.34 5.79 -0.18
CA LEU A 276 -1.82 6.71 0.83
C LEU A 276 -0.64 6.10 1.60
N LYS A 277 -0.71 4.83 1.99
CA LYS A 277 0.41 4.12 2.63
C LYS A 277 1.62 4.03 1.69
N ALA A 278 1.41 3.70 0.42
CA ALA A 278 2.48 3.72 -0.58
C ALA A 278 3.13 5.11 -0.67
N ALA A 279 2.32 6.17 -0.76
CA ALA A 279 2.81 7.55 -0.75
C ALA A 279 3.63 7.84 0.51
N GLN A 280 3.12 7.53 1.70
CA GLN A 280 3.84 7.76 2.97
C GLN A 280 5.18 7.02 3.03
N PHE A 281 5.28 5.83 2.43
CA PHE A 281 6.52 5.06 2.32
C PHE A 281 7.45 5.57 1.22
N TYR A 282 6.96 6.25 0.18
CA TYR A 282 7.79 7.01 -0.77
C TYR A 282 8.19 8.41 -0.25
N ALA A 283 7.53 8.92 0.80
CA ALA A 283 7.66 10.31 1.20
C ALA A 283 9.00 10.59 1.90
N PRO A 284 9.77 11.62 1.49
CA PRO A 284 11.06 11.94 2.09
C PRO A 284 10.90 12.45 3.53
N SER A 285 11.30 11.67 4.54
CA SER A 285 11.12 11.98 5.97
C SER A 285 11.81 13.27 6.41
N GLY A 286 12.92 13.65 5.77
CA GLY A 286 13.63 14.91 6.00
C GLY A 286 14.14 15.12 7.42
N LEU A 287 14.27 14.05 8.23
CA LEU A 287 14.60 14.16 9.66
C LEU A 287 15.60 13.10 10.16
N THR A 288 15.96 12.12 9.35
CA THR A 288 16.74 10.95 9.78
C THR A 288 17.81 10.60 8.74
N ARG A 289 18.81 9.80 9.14
CA ARG A 289 19.75 9.10 8.23
C ARG A 289 19.06 7.97 7.42
N GLU A 290 17.76 8.13 7.18
CA GLU A 290 16.92 7.44 6.21
C GLU A 290 17.68 7.24 4.89
N VAL A 291 18.45 6.16 4.68
CA VAL A 291 19.06 5.84 3.37
C VAL A 291 17.94 5.34 2.48
N LEU A 292 17.12 6.28 2.06
CA LEU A 292 15.93 6.04 1.31
C LEU A 292 16.15 6.73 -0.01
N ASN A 293 16.47 5.88 -0.96
CA ASN A 293 16.57 6.11 -2.38
C ASN A 293 15.16 6.49 -2.91
N TYR A 294 14.64 7.66 -2.52
CA TYR A 294 13.25 8.06 -2.77
C TYR A 294 13.05 8.63 -4.18
N ALA A 295 11.83 8.49 -4.69
CA ALA A 295 11.38 9.19 -5.87
C ALA A 295 10.12 10.00 -5.51
N LEU A 296 10.24 11.34 -5.58
CA LEU A 296 9.16 12.30 -5.32
C LEU A 296 7.99 12.12 -6.30
N ILE A 297 8.27 11.60 -7.50
CA ILE A 297 7.25 11.33 -8.51
C ILE A 297 6.28 10.23 -8.03
N PRO A 298 6.71 9.01 -7.67
CA PRO A 298 5.85 8.00 -7.05
C PRO A 298 5.10 8.46 -5.80
N TYR A 299 5.73 9.28 -4.96
CA TYR A 299 5.06 9.88 -3.80
C TYR A 299 3.83 10.69 -4.22
N ASN A 300 4.03 11.68 -5.10
CA ASN A 300 2.95 12.57 -5.55
C ASN A 300 1.89 11.83 -6.36
N ALA A 301 2.30 10.90 -7.21
CA ALA A 301 1.37 10.13 -8.04
C ALA A 301 0.49 9.21 -7.17
N SER A 302 1.07 8.52 -6.19
CA SER A 302 0.31 7.68 -5.24
C SER A 302 -0.63 8.52 -4.38
N LEU A 303 -0.15 9.67 -3.88
CA LEU A 303 -0.97 10.57 -3.06
C LEU A 303 -2.18 11.11 -3.84
N ARG A 304 -1.97 11.55 -5.09
CA ARG A 304 -3.03 12.06 -5.95
C ARG A 304 -4.01 10.97 -6.39
N CYS A 305 -3.54 9.76 -6.65
CA CYS A 305 -4.42 8.63 -6.92
C CYS A 305 -5.30 8.30 -5.69
N SER A 306 -4.75 8.39 -4.47
CA SER A 306 -5.53 8.26 -3.23
C SER A 306 -6.62 9.34 -3.12
N ILE A 307 -6.31 10.60 -3.45
CA ILE A 307 -7.29 11.71 -3.48
C ILE A 307 -8.39 11.42 -4.50
N ALA A 308 -8.02 11.01 -5.71
CA ALA A 308 -8.99 10.68 -6.76
C ALA A 308 -9.94 9.54 -6.35
N LEU A 309 -9.44 8.60 -5.54
CA LEU A 309 -10.24 7.54 -4.93
C LEU A 309 -11.04 7.99 -3.67
N GLY A 310 -11.07 9.28 -3.37
CA GLY A 310 -11.92 9.88 -2.33
C GLY A 310 -11.25 10.16 -0.98
N SER A 311 -9.94 9.91 -0.85
CA SER A 311 -9.23 10.02 0.43
C SER A 311 -9.14 11.47 0.91
N LYS A 312 -9.83 11.77 2.02
CA LYS A 312 -9.74 13.08 2.70
C LYS A 312 -8.36 13.30 3.32
N GLU A 313 -7.79 12.26 3.94
CA GLU A 313 -6.48 12.31 4.59
C GLU A 313 -5.35 12.59 3.57
N ALA A 314 -5.45 12.00 2.37
CA ALA A 314 -4.50 12.30 1.29
C ALA A 314 -4.59 13.76 0.83
N LEU A 315 -5.80 14.32 0.76
CA LEU A 315 -6.01 15.73 0.40
C LEU A 315 -5.45 16.66 1.48
N GLU A 316 -5.67 16.36 2.76
CA GLU A 316 -5.08 17.09 3.90
C GLU A 316 -3.55 17.04 3.88
N THR A 317 -2.98 15.87 3.55
CA THR A 317 -1.53 15.71 3.37
C THR A 317 -1.01 16.62 2.26
N LEU A 318 -1.69 16.66 1.10
CA LEU A 318 -1.30 17.54 -0.01
C LEU A 318 -1.42 19.03 0.34
N ILE A 319 -2.48 19.43 1.07
CA ILE A 319 -2.65 20.79 1.59
C ILE A 319 -1.46 21.17 2.49
N SER A 320 -1.11 20.29 3.44
CA SER A 320 0.01 20.51 4.36
C SER A 320 1.34 20.68 3.60
N ASN A 321 1.58 19.86 2.58
CA ASN A 321 2.79 19.99 1.77
C ASN A 321 2.92 21.36 1.10
N TYR A 322 1.83 21.89 0.54
CA TYR A 322 1.82 23.22 -0.07
C TYR A 322 1.92 24.34 0.97
N GLU A 323 1.28 24.20 2.13
CA GLU A 323 1.28 25.20 3.18
C GLU A 323 2.68 25.40 3.78
N TYR A 324 3.41 24.31 3.98
CA TYR A 324 4.72 24.31 4.65
C TYR A 324 5.91 24.15 3.70
N GLY A 325 5.69 23.88 2.40
CA GLY A 325 6.76 23.58 1.45
C GLY A 325 7.54 22.32 1.82
N THR A 326 6.83 21.29 2.30
CA THR A 326 7.45 20.03 2.74
C THR A 326 7.50 19.03 1.59
N ARG A 327 8.29 17.96 1.78
CA ARG A 327 8.44 16.88 0.79
C ARG A 327 8.85 17.38 -0.60
N MET A 328 9.69 18.42 -0.64
CA MET A 328 10.19 19.08 -1.85
C MET A 328 9.10 19.68 -2.75
N MET A 329 7.87 19.78 -2.24
CA MET A 329 6.85 20.62 -2.85
C MET A 329 7.17 22.08 -2.55
N ARG A 330 6.97 22.92 -3.55
CA ARG A 330 7.14 24.37 -3.39
C ARG A 330 6.10 24.89 -2.42
N LYS A 331 6.50 25.76 -1.49
CA LYS A 331 5.52 26.44 -0.61
C LYS A 331 4.60 27.29 -1.48
N ASN A 332 3.30 27.00 -1.45
CA ASN A 332 2.29 27.69 -2.24
C ASN A 332 1.01 27.87 -1.41
N PRO A 333 0.95 28.92 -0.55
CA PRO A 333 -0.18 29.16 0.34
C PRO A 333 -1.50 29.39 -0.41
N LEU A 334 -1.43 29.96 -1.61
CA LEU A 334 -2.61 30.16 -2.47
C LEU A 334 -3.19 28.82 -2.92
N GLN A 335 -2.35 27.91 -3.41
CA GLN A 335 -2.77 26.55 -3.78
C GLN A 335 -3.33 25.79 -2.58
N ALA A 336 -2.70 25.91 -1.41
CA ALA A 336 -3.22 25.32 -0.17
C ALA A 336 -4.61 25.85 0.17
N GLN A 337 -4.86 27.16 0.03
CA GLN A 337 -6.17 27.76 0.29
C GLN A 337 -7.24 27.32 -0.72
N LEU A 338 -6.88 27.19 -2.00
CA LEU A 338 -7.78 26.65 -3.03
C LEU A 338 -8.15 25.19 -2.74
N LEU A 339 -7.18 24.38 -2.31
CA LEU A 339 -7.42 22.99 -1.91
C LEU A 339 -8.28 22.88 -0.65
N LYS A 340 -8.08 23.75 0.35
CA LYS A 340 -8.94 23.84 1.55
C LYS A 340 -10.39 24.17 1.17
N THR A 341 -10.57 25.15 0.28
CA THR A 341 -11.90 25.53 -0.24
C THR A 341 -12.54 24.39 -1.03
N HIS A 342 -11.77 23.67 -1.85
CA HIS A 342 -12.26 22.46 -2.53
C HIS A 342 -12.63 21.37 -1.55
N GLN A 343 -11.83 21.13 -0.50
CA GLN A 343 -12.15 20.13 0.53
C GLN A 343 -13.51 20.39 1.19
N GLU A 344 -13.83 21.65 1.50
CA GLU A 344 -15.11 22.07 2.08
C GLU A 344 -16.29 21.91 1.11
N LYS A 345 -16.06 22.18 -0.17
CA LYS A 345 -17.10 22.22 -1.22
C LYS A 345 -17.02 21.05 -2.21
N ARG A 346 -16.33 19.97 -1.84
CA ARG A 346 -16.03 18.87 -2.77
C ARG A 346 -17.31 18.15 -3.19
N GLU A 347 -17.54 18.08 -4.49
CA GLU A 347 -18.60 17.27 -5.09
C GLU A 347 -18.02 15.93 -5.53
N LEU A 348 -18.33 14.87 -4.78
CA LEU A 348 -17.82 13.53 -5.04
C LEU A 348 -18.81 12.71 -5.86
N ILE A 349 -18.29 11.92 -6.80
CA ILE A 349 -19.08 10.96 -7.58
C ILE A 349 -18.96 9.60 -6.89
N ASN A 350 -20.04 9.13 -6.25
CA ASN A 350 -20.03 7.90 -5.43
C ASN A 350 -18.88 7.85 -4.40
N GLY A 351 -18.53 9.01 -3.83
CA GLY A 351 -17.41 9.14 -2.89
C GLY A 351 -16.02 9.26 -3.52
N LEU A 352 -15.91 9.39 -4.85
CA LEU A 352 -14.66 9.55 -5.61
C LEU A 352 -14.48 11.00 -6.11
N ASP A 353 -13.23 11.43 -6.34
CA ASP A 353 -12.87 12.73 -6.92
C ASP A 353 -12.05 12.55 -8.22
N PRO A 354 -12.62 11.89 -9.25
CA PRO A 354 -11.86 11.42 -10.43
C PRO A 354 -11.18 12.55 -11.21
N PHE A 355 -11.77 13.76 -11.19
CA PHE A 355 -11.32 14.92 -11.97
C PHE A 355 -10.46 15.88 -11.16
N PHE A 356 -9.93 15.43 -10.02
CA PHE A 356 -9.10 16.24 -9.13
C PHE A 356 -7.92 16.90 -9.87
N ASP A 357 -7.20 16.14 -10.69
CA ASP A 357 -6.02 16.64 -11.40
C ASP A 357 -6.34 17.66 -12.50
N GLU A 358 -7.59 17.74 -12.98
CA GLU A 358 -8.00 18.80 -13.91
C GLU A 358 -8.16 20.15 -13.22
N LYS A 359 -8.69 20.13 -11.98
CA LYS A 359 -8.86 21.30 -11.12
C LYS A 359 -7.51 21.74 -10.53
N PHE A 360 -6.72 20.76 -10.09
CA PHE A 360 -5.46 20.95 -9.39
C PHE A 360 -4.35 20.19 -10.09
N LYS A 361 -3.88 20.69 -11.23
CA LYS A 361 -2.81 20.04 -11.99
C LYS A 361 -1.57 19.78 -11.11
N PRO A 362 -0.90 18.63 -11.25
CA PRO A 362 0.40 18.42 -10.61
C PRO A 362 1.41 19.48 -11.07
N GLU A 363 2.07 20.10 -10.09
CA GLU A 363 3.14 21.05 -10.35
C GLU A 363 4.39 20.33 -10.86
N TYR A 364 5.33 21.10 -11.41
CA TYR A 364 6.65 20.59 -11.76
C TYR A 364 7.42 20.18 -10.50
N ILE A 365 7.91 18.95 -10.48
CA ILE A 365 8.66 18.36 -9.37
C ILE A 365 10.09 18.14 -9.84
N ILE A 366 11.05 18.57 -9.03
CA ILE A 366 12.47 18.25 -9.23
C ILE A 366 12.76 17.02 -8.39
N ASP A 367 12.80 15.87 -9.06
CA ASP A 367 13.08 14.57 -8.46
C ASP A 367 14.51 14.16 -8.82
N TYR A 368 15.40 14.16 -7.83
CA TYR A 368 16.76 13.63 -7.97
C TYR A 368 16.79 12.11 -7.80
N GLY A 369 15.65 11.46 -7.64
CA GLY A 369 15.52 10.02 -7.49
C GLY A 369 16.36 9.46 -6.35
N SER A 370 16.84 8.23 -6.54
CA SER A 370 17.62 7.46 -5.56
C SER A 370 18.98 8.06 -5.18
N PHE A 371 19.39 9.17 -5.80
CA PHE A 371 20.73 9.73 -5.65
C PHE A 371 20.87 10.68 -4.47
N LEU A 372 19.77 11.24 -3.97
CA LEU A 372 19.79 12.15 -2.84
C LEU A 372 19.13 11.48 -1.64
N THR A 373 19.90 11.30 -0.56
CA THR A 373 19.34 10.86 0.72
C THR A 373 18.25 11.83 1.17
N SER A 374 17.27 11.37 1.96
CA SER A 374 16.18 12.22 2.45
C SER A 374 16.64 13.53 3.08
N PHE A 375 17.82 13.48 3.70
CA PHE A 375 18.51 14.61 4.27
C PHE A 375 18.90 15.69 3.26
N GLY A 376 19.33 15.33 2.05
CA GLY A 376 19.64 16.30 1.02
C GLY A 376 18.39 17.09 0.58
N TYR A 377 17.21 16.46 0.62
CA TYR A 377 15.94 17.11 0.32
C TYR A 377 15.45 18.01 1.47
N GLY A 378 15.37 17.48 2.70
CA GLY A 378 14.75 18.16 3.85
C GLY A 378 15.73 18.83 4.83
N GLY A 379 16.90 18.24 5.03
CA GLY A 379 17.92 18.69 6.00
C GLY A 379 17.74 18.16 7.41
N THR A 380 18.52 18.69 8.35
CA THR A 380 18.29 18.62 9.80
C THR A 380 18.42 20.04 10.35
N ILE A 381 18.34 20.16 11.68
CA ILE A 381 18.77 21.34 12.42
C ILE A 381 20.21 21.76 12.08
N VAL A 382 21.12 20.80 11.85
CA VAL A 382 22.56 21.06 11.73
C VAL A 382 23.02 21.26 10.30
N TYR A 383 22.53 20.48 9.33
CA TYR A 383 22.79 20.77 7.91
C TYR A 383 21.49 20.97 7.14
N PRO A 384 21.28 22.15 6.53
CA PRO A 384 20.06 22.44 5.80
C PRO A 384 20.03 21.66 4.48
N GLY A 385 18.92 20.97 4.22
CA GLY A 385 18.61 20.37 2.93
C GLY A 385 18.07 21.42 1.96
N ILE A 386 17.84 21.03 0.71
CA ILE A 386 17.39 21.92 -0.36
C ILE A 386 16.11 22.68 0.03
N SER A 387 15.11 21.99 0.57
CA SER A 387 13.86 22.61 1.03
C SER A 387 14.11 23.71 2.06
N ARG A 388 15.06 23.47 2.98
CA ARG A 388 15.41 24.43 4.03
C ARG A 388 16.19 25.61 3.47
N LEU A 389 17.16 25.38 2.59
CA LEU A 389 17.92 26.45 1.92
C LEU A 389 16.98 27.39 1.14
N VAL A 390 16.02 26.84 0.41
CA VAL A 390 14.96 27.60 -0.29
C VAL A 390 14.12 28.38 0.72
N SER A 391 13.61 27.73 1.77
CA SER A 391 12.76 28.39 2.78
C SER A 391 13.44 29.55 3.52
N GLN A 392 14.77 29.49 3.65
CA GLN A 392 15.60 30.53 4.28
C GLN A 392 16.05 31.62 3.29
N GLY A 393 15.67 31.54 2.02
CA GLY A 393 16.11 32.47 0.97
C GLY A 393 17.59 32.37 0.62
N ARG A 394 18.26 31.27 0.98
CA ARG A 394 19.69 31.06 0.71
C ARG A 394 19.97 30.63 -0.73
N ILE A 395 19.00 29.99 -1.36
CA ILE A 395 18.96 29.70 -2.80
C ILE A 395 17.54 29.95 -3.30
N LYS A 396 17.38 30.34 -4.57
CA LYS A 396 16.06 30.52 -5.18
C LYS A 396 15.49 29.17 -5.64
N ASP A 397 14.19 28.96 -5.47
CA ASP A 397 13.54 27.79 -6.06
C ASP A 397 13.44 27.99 -7.58
N PRO A 398 14.06 27.14 -8.41
CA PRO A 398 14.04 27.30 -9.87
C PRO A 398 12.64 27.20 -10.49
N ARG A 399 11.64 26.79 -9.71
CA ARG A 399 10.23 26.70 -10.14
C ARG A 399 9.46 28.02 -9.97
N ASP A 400 10.03 28.99 -9.26
CA ASP A 400 9.43 30.31 -9.15
C ASP A 400 9.49 31.03 -10.50
N SER A 401 8.39 31.71 -10.88
CA SER A 401 8.21 32.32 -12.21
C SER A 401 9.21 33.44 -12.52
N ASP A 402 9.83 34.01 -11.49
CA ASP A 402 10.84 35.07 -11.58
C ASP A 402 12.28 34.54 -11.45
N SER A 403 12.48 33.22 -11.57
CA SER A 403 13.82 32.61 -11.60
C SER A 403 14.58 32.99 -12.87
N THR A 404 15.86 33.34 -12.73
CA THR A 404 16.77 33.66 -13.84
C THR A 404 17.67 32.47 -14.16
N LYS A 405 18.39 32.51 -15.30
CA LYS A 405 19.36 31.47 -15.65
C LYS A 405 20.44 31.33 -14.58
N GLU A 406 20.85 32.44 -13.98
CA GLU A 406 21.86 32.53 -12.93
C GLU A 406 21.36 31.89 -11.64
N SER A 407 20.13 32.18 -11.20
CA SER A 407 19.57 31.60 -9.98
C SER A 407 19.30 30.10 -10.12
N ILE A 408 18.90 29.65 -11.31
CA ILE A 408 18.75 28.22 -11.63
C ILE A 408 20.12 27.53 -11.58
N LYS A 409 21.17 28.14 -12.16
CA LYS A 409 22.54 27.62 -12.10
C LYS A 409 23.05 27.54 -10.66
N GLU A 410 22.84 28.57 -9.86
CA GLU A 410 23.22 28.59 -8.43
C GLU A 410 22.54 27.46 -7.65
N PHE A 411 21.24 27.25 -7.89
CA PHE A 411 20.50 26.15 -7.28
C PHE A 411 21.13 24.79 -7.62
N TYR A 412 21.39 24.50 -8.89
CA TYR A 412 22.00 23.22 -9.28
C TYR A 412 23.43 23.04 -8.76
N LEU A 413 24.24 24.12 -8.71
CA LEU A 413 25.58 24.06 -8.11
C LEU A 413 25.52 23.73 -6.63
N LYS A 414 24.58 24.33 -5.88
CA LYS A 414 24.39 24.05 -4.46
C LYS A 414 23.91 22.62 -4.21
N VAL A 415 23.02 22.10 -5.06
CA VAL A 415 22.62 20.69 -5.02
C VAL A 415 23.82 19.78 -5.29
N TRP A 416 24.65 20.12 -6.28
CA TRP A 416 25.86 19.35 -6.60
C TRP A 416 26.89 19.34 -5.47
N GLU A 417 27.05 20.43 -4.71
CA GLU A 417 27.89 20.47 -3.51
C GLU A 417 27.39 19.55 -2.37
N MET A 418 26.11 19.18 -2.40
CA MET A 418 25.47 18.34 -1.39
C MET A 418 25.45 16.85 -1.73
N LEU A 419 25.66 16.50 -3.01
CA LEU A 419 25.77 15.12 -3.52
C LEU A 419 27.22 14.63 -3.35
#